data_AF-A0A7C3Y2D9-F1
#
_entry.id   AF-A0A7C3Y2D9-F1
#
_cell.length_a   1.000
_cell.length_b   1.000
_cell.length_c   1.000
_cell.angle_alpha   90.00
_cell.angle_beta   90.00
_cell.angle_gamma   90.00
#
_symmetry.space_group_name_H-M   'P 1'
#
loop_
_entity.id
_entity.type
_entity.pdbx_description
1 polymer ?
#
loop_
_entity_poly.entity_id
_entity_poly.type
_entity_poly.pdbx_seq_one_letter_code
_entity_poly.pdbx_strand_id
1 'polypeptide(L)'
;FAVILTEVVSNTAAANIIIPVIISIAGASHISPLRPVIGATIGCSLAFMLPVSTPPNAIVYGSNLVPISEMIKKGLLLDAIMITVTFLFLILVFPLLPIK
;
A
#
# COMPACT_ATOMS: atom_id res chain seq x y z
N PHE A 1 -7.56 -2.03 2.03
CA PHE A 1 -7.44 -1.48 3.38
C PHE A 1 -6.04 -0.95 3.67
N ALA A 2 -4.97 -1.72 3.42
CA ALA A 2 -3.58 -1.28 3.64
C ALA A 2 -3.23 0.11 3.05
N VAL A 3 -3.59 0.32 1.77
CA VAL A 3 -3.42 1.61 1.06
C VAL A 3 -4.07 2.77 1.83
N ILE A 4 -5.31 2.62 2.27
CA ILE A 4 -6.04 3.67 3.00
C ILE A 4 -5.41 3.95 4.36
N LEU A 5 -4.97 2.90 5.08
CA LEU A 5 -4.35 3.08 6.39
C LEU A 5 -3.01 3.81 6.29
N THR A 6 -2.23 3.54 5.25
CA THR A 6 -0.92 4.15 5.05
C THR A 6 -0.97 5.60 4.59
N GLU A 7 -2.15 6.09 4.16
CA GLU A 7 -2.36 7.51 3.91
C GLU A 7 -2.35 8.34 5.20
N VAL A 8 -2.76 7.76 6.32
CA VAL A 8 -2.90 8.47 7.61
C VAL A 8 -1.82 8.11 8.63
N VAL A 9 -1.09 7.03 8.40
CA VAL A 9 -0.04 6.51 9.28
C VAL A 9 1.21 6.20 8.45
N SER A 10 2.41 6.30 9.03
CA SER A 10 3.64 5.97 8.29
C SER A 10 3.62 4.53 7.75
N ASN A 11 4.17 4.33 6.55
CA ASN A 11 4.21 3.03 5.86
C ASN A 11 4.71 1.89 6.77
N THR A 12 5.77 2.15 7.52
CA THR A 12 6.35 1.19 8.48
C THR A 12 5.39 0.86 9.62
N ALA A 13 4.72 1.87 10.19
CA ALA A 13 3.76 1.63 11.26
C ALA A 13 2.52 0.90 10.76
N ALA A 14 2.01 1.24 9.56
CA ALA A 14 0.91 0.52 8.93
C ALA A 14 1.26 -0.95 8.67
N ALA A 15 2.47 -1.24 8.17
CA ALA A 15 2.98 -2.60 7.97
C ALA A 15 3.06 -3.40 9.28
N ASN A 16 3.59 -2.79 10.35
CA ASN A 16 3.68 -3.43 11.67
C ASN A 16 2.32 -3.77 12.27
N ILE A 17 1.27 -3.02 11.93
CA ILE A 17 -0.10 -3.30 12.37
C ILE A 17 -0.74 -4.40 11.51
N ILE A 18 -0.63 -4.29 10.19
CA ILE A 18 -1.41 -5.12 9.26
C ILE A 18 -0.80 -6.52 9.07
N ILE A 19 0.54 -6.63 8.96
CA ILE A 19 1.19 -7.89 8.61
C ILE A 19 0.93 -9.00 9.65
N PRO A 20 1.06 -8.77 10.97
CA PRO A 20 0.78 -9.81 11.97
C PRO A 20 -0.67 -10.29 11.94
N VAL A 21 -1.61 -9.38 11.68
CA VAL A 21 -3.04 -9.70 11.57
C VAL A 21 -3.28 -10.62 10.37
N ILE A 22 -2.67 -10.32 9.22
CA ILE A 22 -2.78 -11.15 8.02
C ILE A 22 -2.19 -12.54 8.25
N ILE A 23 -1.02 -12.64 8.89
CA ILE A 23 -0.38 -13.92 9.21
C ILE A 23 -1.29 -14.77 10.11
N SER A 24 -1.90 -14.14 11.12
CA SER A 24 -2.81 -14.81 12.06
C SER A 24 -4.06 -15.35 11.35
N ILE A 25 -4.67 -14.55 10.47
CA ILE A 25 -5.86 -14.95 9.69
C ILE A 25 -5.51 -16.09 8.72
N ALA A 26 -4.36 -16.01 8.06
CA ALA A 26 -3.89 -17.06 7.15
C ALA A 26 -3.64 -18.38 7.90
N GLY A 27 -3.04 -18.32 9.09
CA GLY A 27 -2.86 -19.47 9.97
C GLY A 27 -4.19 -20.11 10.39
N ALA A 28 -5.17 -19.30 10.78
CA ALA A 28 -6.52 -19.77 11.13
C ALA A 28 -7.28 -20.38 9.95
N SER A 29 -6.97 -19.94 8.73
CA SER A 29 -7.60 -20.43 7.49
C SER A 29 -6.83 -21.57 6.82
N HIS A 30 -5.72 -22.02 7.43
CA HIS A 30 -4.81 -23.04 6.87
C HIS A 30 -4.29 -22.73 5.45
N ILE A 31 -4.13 -21.45 5.12
CA ILE A 31 -3.57 -20.99 3.84
C ILE A 31 -2.18 -20.37 4.03
N SER A 32 -1.35 -20.40 2.99
CA SER A 32 -0.03 -19.74 3.04
C SER A 32 -0.18 -18.21 3.18
N PRO A 33 0.46 -17.57 4.18
CA PRO A 33 0.38 -16.13 4.39
C PRO A 33 1.19 -15.33 3.36
N LEU A 34 2.07 -15.98 2.59
CA LEU A 34 3.07 -15.32 1.77
C LEU A 34 2.47 -14.34 0.76
N ARG A 35 1.46 -14.81 -0.01
CA ARG A 35 0.77 -13.98 -1.02
C ARG A 35 0.05 -12.77 -0.39
N PRO A 36 -0.82 -12.95 0.62
CA PRO A 36 -1.45 -11.84 1.32
C PRO A 36 -0.47 -10.85 1.96
N VAL A 37 0.61 -11.34 2.58
CA VAL A 37 1.61 -10.49 3.24
C VAL A 37 2.35 -9.63 2.22
N ILE A 38 2.79 -10.20 1.09
CA ILE A 38 3.45 -9.43 0.04
C ILE A 38 2.51 -8.35 -0.53
N GLY A 39 1.26 -8.71 -0.79
CA GLY A 39 0.26 -7.74 -1.25
C GLY A 39 0.03 -6.61 -0.25
N ALA A 40 -0.02 -6.92 1.04
CA ALA A 40 -0.16 -5.92 2.09
C ALA A 40 1.09 -5.05 2.24
N THR A 41 2.29 -5.62 2.16
CA THR A 41 3.55 -4.87 2.21
C THR A 41 3.66 -3.88 1.06
N ILE A 42 3.34 -4.31 -0.16
CA ILE A 42 3.27 -3.41 -1.32
C ILE A 42 2.20 -2.35 -1.06
N GLY A 43 1.00 -2.75 -0.63
CA GLY A 43 -0.10 -1.82 -0.34
C GLY A 43 0.22 -0.76 0.72
N CYS A 44 0.91 -1.13 1.80
CA CYS A 44 1.41 -0.19 2.82
C CYS A 44 2.50 0.74 2.29
N SER A 45 3.04 0.52 1.10
CA SER A 45 4.04 1.39 0.49
C SER A 45 3.42 2.40 -0.50
N LEU A 46 2.12 2.26 -0.79
CA LEU A 46 1.37 3.13 -1.71
C LEU A 46 0.65 4.21 -0.89
N ALA A 47 1.34 5.33 -0.67
CA ALA A 47 0.80 6.48 0.06
C ALA A 47 0.95 7.76 -0.79
N PHE A 48 0.02 7.98 -1.71
CA PHE A 48 0.09 9.02 -2.73
C PHE A 48 -0.94 10.15 -2.54
N MET A 49 -1.95 9.96 -1.69
CA MET A 49 -3.09 10.86 -1.59
C MET A 49 -2.86 12.04 -0.64
N LEU A 50 -2.18 11.82 0.49
CA LEU A 50 -2.00 12.82 1.54
C LEU A 50 -0.54 13.28 1.72
N PRO A 51 -0.33 14.55 2.15
CA PRO A 51 1.01 15.09 2.37
C PRO A 51 1.66 14.59 3.66
N VAL A 52 0.87 14.11 4.62
CA VAL A 52 1.37 13.63 5.91
C VAL A 52 2.09 12.29 5.80
N SER A 53 1.80 11.51 4.77
CA SER A 53 2.16 10.10 4.69
C SER A 53 3.64 9.89 4.33
N THR A 54 4.22 10.75 3.49
CA THR A 54 5.62 10.65 3.06
C THR A 54 6.30 12.02 2.91
N PRO A 55 7.62 12.15 3.22
CA PRO A 55 8.33 13.43 3.08
C PRO A 55 8.28 14.06 1.69
N PRO A 56 8.39 13.32 0.55
CA PRO A 56 8.29 13.90 -0.78
C PRO A 56 6.95 14.61 -1.03
N ASN A 57 5.85 14.00 -0.61
CA ASN A 57 4.51 14.57 -0.73
C ASN A 57 4.38 15.86 0.10
N ALA A 58 4.93 15.88 1.32
CA ALA A 58 4.97 17.08 2.16
C ALA A 58 5.78 18.22 1.52
N ILE A 59 6.93 17.91 0.90
CA ILE A 59 7.78 18.90 0.22
C ILE A 59 7.05 19.56 -0.95
N VAL A 60 6.38 18.75 -1.79
CA VAL A 60 5.61 19.26 -2.93
C VAL A 60 4.44 20.11 -2.46
N TYR A 61 3.70 19.67 -1.44
CA TYR A 61 2.62 20.47 -0.86
C TYR A 61 3.13 21.79 -0.26
N GLY A 62 4.29 21.77 0.41
CA GLY A 62 4.94 22.95 0.98
C GLY A 62 5.42 23.98 -0.04
N SER A 63 5.49 23.63 -1.33
CA SER A 63 5.81 24.58 -2.41
C SER A 63 4.72 25.62 -2.68
N ASN A 64 3.51 25.43 -2.15
CA ASN A 64 2.30 26.20 -2.45
C ASN A 64 1.86 26.19 -3.93
N LEU A 65 2.49 25.36 -4.78
CA LEU A 65 2.14 25.22 -6.19
C LEU A 65 1.06 24.15 -6.42
N VAL A 66 0.86 23.24 -5.47
CA VAL A 66 -0.06 22.11 -5.59
C VAL A 66 -1.12 22.19 -4.49
N PRO A 67 -2.38 22.49 -4.83
CA PRO A 67 -3.47 22.49 -3.84
C PRO A 67 -3.78 21.06 -3.39
N ILE A 68 -4.16 20.91 -2.11
CA ILE A 68 -4.43 19.59 -1.49
C ILE A 68 -5.52 18.80 -2.23
N SER A 69 -6.52 19.50 -2.80
CA SER A 69 -7.61 18.87 -3.55
C SER A 69 -7.12 18.20 -4.84
N GLU A 70 -6.14 18.78 -5.53
CA GLU A 70 -5.57 18.17 -6.73
C GLU A 70 -4.67 16.99 -6.35
N MET A 71 -3.89 17.14 -5.28
CA MET A 71 -3.07 16.06 -4.76
C MET A 71 -3.92 14.83 -4.37
N ILE A 72 -5.03 15.03 -3.67
CA ILE A 72 -5.95 13.93 -3.30
C ILE A 72 -6.54 13.26 -4.55
N LYS A 73 -7.03 14.03 -5.53
CA LYS A 73 -7.63 13.46 -6.75
C LYS A 73 -6.62 12.64 -7.55
N LYS A 74 -5.40 13.16 -7.72
CA LYS A 74 -4.34 12.49 -8.48
C LYS A 74 -3.77 11.28 -7.72
N GLY A 75 -3.61 11.42 -6.40
CA GLY A 75 -3.19 10.34 -5.52
C GLY A 75 -4.18 9.18 -5.53
N LEU A 76 -5.49 9.45 -5.37
CA LEU A 76 -6.52 8.42 -5.43
C LEU A 76 -6.52 7.65 -6.76
N LEU A 77 -6.32 8.36 -7.87
CA LEU A 77 -6.18 7.74 -9.19
C LEU A 77 -4.96 6.82 -9.24
N LEU A 78 -3.81 7.28 -8.72
CA LEU A 78 -2.58 6.51 -8.70
C LEU A 78 -2.70 5.28 -7.78
N ASP A 79 -3.33 5.43 -6.61
CA ASP A 79 -3.62 4.34 -5.69
C ASP A 79 -4.47 3.26 -6.36
N ALA A 80 -5.54 3.65 -7.06
CA ALA A 80 -6.41 2.71 -7.78
C ALA A 80 -5.64 1.94 -8.88
N ILE A 81 -4.77 2.64 -9.63
CA ILE A 81 -3.90 2.02 -10.63
C ILE A 81 -2.95 1.03 -9.96
N MET A 82 -2.28 1.44 -8.88
CA MET A 82 -1.27 0.62 -8.22
C MET A 82 -1.87 -0.58 -7.48
N ILE A 83 -3.09 -0.46 -6.95
CA ILE A 83 -3.86 -1.60 -6.43
C ILE A 83 -4.09 -2.63 -7.55
N THR A 84 -4.50 -2.16 -8.73
CA THR A 84 -4.75 -3.03 -9.90
C THR A 84 -3.46 -3.71 -10.36
N VAL A 85 -2.36 -2.95 -10.47
CA VAL A 85 -1.04 -3.48 -10.85
C VAL A 85 -0.55 -4.49 -9.82
N THR A 86 -0.69 -4.21 -8.53
CA THR A 86 -0.30 -5.13 -7.45
C THR A 86 -1.10 -6.41 -7.50
N PHE A 87 -2.41 -6.32 -7.74
CA PHE A 87 -3.27 -7.49 -7.89
C PHE A 87 -2.86 -8.34 -9.09
N LEU A 88 -2.61 -7.73 -10.25
CA LEU A 88 -2.11 -8.43 -11.43
C LEU A 88 -0.74 -9.06 -11.19
N PHE A 89 0.18 -8.36 -10.53
CA PHE A 89 1.50 -8.88 -10.17
C PHE A 89 1.40 -10.14 -9.31
N LEU A 90 0.54 -10.14 -8.29
CA LEU A 90 0.33 -11.29 -7.40
C LEU A 90 -0.31 -12.50 -8.11
N ILE A 91 -1.04 -12.28 -9.20
CA ILE A 91 -1.67 -13.37 -9.97
C ILE A 91 -0.73 -13.89 -11.06
N LEU A 92 -0.03 -12.99 -11.77
CA LEU A 92 0.68 -13.33 -12.99
C LEU A 92 2.16 -13.61 -12.75
N VAL A 93 2.82 -12.77 -11.95
CA VAL A 93 4.28 -12.81 -11.75
C VAL A 93 4.66 -13.64 -10.54
N PHE A 94 3.90 -13.54 -9.45
CA PHE A 94 4.16 -14.31 -8.24
C PHE A 94 4.24 -15.84 -8.45
N PRO A 95 3.34 -16.51 -9.19
CA PRO A 95 3.46 -17.95 -9.42
C PRO A 95 4.64 -18.35 -10.32
N LEU A 96 5.23 -17.40 -11.05
CA LEU A 96 6.44 -17.63 -11.86
C LEU A 96 7.72 -17.54 -11.01
N LEU A 97 7.66 -16.93 -9.82
CA LEU A 97 8.80 -16.85 -8.93
C LEU A 97 9.04 -18.20 -8.27
N PRO A 98 10.31 -18.67 -8.16
CA PRO A 98 10.66 -19.94 -7.52
C PRO A 98 10.56 -19.89 -5.98
N ILE A 99 9.68 -19.04 -5.45
CA ILE A 99 9.50 -18.80 -4.02
C ILE A 99 8.28 -19.60 -3.59
N LYS A 100 8.51 -20.70 -2.86
CA LYS A 100 7.47 -21.55 -2.27
C LYS A 100 7.11 -21.09 -0.87
#